data_AF-A0AAN8F7I5-F1
#
_entry.id   AF-A0AAN8F7I5-F1
#
_cell.length_a   1.000
_cell.length_b   1.000
_cell.length_c   1.000
_cell.angle_alpha   90.00
_cell.angle_beta   90.00
_cell.angle_gamma   90.00
#
_symmetry.space_group_name_H-M   'P 1'
#
loop_
_entity.id
_entity.type
_entity.pdbx_description
1 polymer ?
#
loop_
_entity_poly.entity_id
_entity_poly.type
_entity_poly.pdbx_seq_one_letter_code
_entity_poly.pdbx_strand_id
1 'polypeptide(L)'
;MFAAEDGSGSILHYPNCKGTKTIQFEHTYRPFLNRLKKDEELSKIHREGVCRMRHDNELDYLTQFVNAYKGSPKFSLSWYVWLTHDDTKDLYPSDYAIYNFYLKNRDALNNSFIFFFGDHGPRLGK
;
A
#
# COMPACT_ATOMS: atom_id res chain seq x y z
N MET A 1 13.39 4.23 4.33
CA MET A 1 12.55 3.05 4.06
C MET A 1 11.08 3.42 4.20
N PHE A 2 10.23 2.79 3.38
CA PHE A 2 8.79 3.03 3.34
C PHE A 2 8.02 1.72 3.51
N ALA A 3 6.90 1.76 4.24
CA ALA A 3 5.92 0.69 4.29
C ALA A 3 4.47 1.20 4.19
N ALA A 4 3.69 0.57 3.31
CA ALA A 4 2.24 0.75 3.26
C ALA A 4 1.53 -0.60 3.18
N GLU A 5 0.48 -0.75 3.99
CA GLU A 5 -0.33 -1.97 4.06
C GLU A 5 -1.78 -1.57 4.38
N ASP A 6 -2.76 -2.01 3.56
CA ASP A 6 -4.17 -1.60 3.70
C ASP A 6 -4.99 -2.54 4.63
N GLY A 7 -4.37 -3.65 5.05
CA GLY A 7 -4.92 -4.67 5.93
C GLY A 7 -5.03 -4.28 7.41
N SER A 8 -5.82 -5.03 8.18
CA SER A 8 -5.69 -5.03 9.65
C SER A 8 -4.41 -5.76 10.08
N GLY A 9 -4.06 -6.83 9.38
CA GLY A 9 -2.77 -7.50 9.49
C GLY A 9 -1.64 -6.68 8.88
N SER A 10 -0.44 -6.88 9.42
CA SER A 10 0.81 -6.31 8.94
C SER A 10 1.84 -7.43 8.92
N ILE A 11 2.69 -7.45 7.89
CA ILE A 11 3.77 -8.44 7.72
C ILE A 11 4.67 -8.49 8.96
N LEU A 12 4.83 -7.37 9.67
CA LEU A 12 5.69 -7.28 10.85
C LEU A 12 4.96 -7.31 12.20
N HIS A 13 3.64 -7.11 12.22
CA HIS A 13 2.92 -6.84 13.48
C HIS A 13 1.73 -7.78 13.75
N TYR A 14 1.36 -8.65 12.80
CA TYR A 14 0.18 -9.51 12.95
C TYR A 14 0.51 -10.95 13.40
N PRO A 15 -0.35 -11.60 14.20
CA PRO A 15 -1.42 -11.01 15.02
C PRO A 15 -0.90 -10.55 16.40
N ASN A 16 0.17 -11.16 16.89
CA ASN A 16 0.74 -10.94 18.23
C ASN A 16 2.26 -10.71 18.18
N CYS A 17 2.77 -10.31 17.02
CA CYS A 17 4.19 -10.04 16.84
C CYS A 17 4.57 -8.76 17.61
N LYS A 18 5.67 -8.80 18.35
CA LYS A 18 6.23 -7.61 19.04
C LYS A 18 6.96 -6.66 18.08
N GLY A 19 6.89 -6.94 16.77
CA GLY A 19 7.71 -6.27 15.76
C GLY A 19 9.18 -6.59 15.91
N THR A 20 10.00 -5.67 15.44
CA THR A 20 11.47 -5.74 15.43
C THR A 20 12.06 -4.91 16.57
N LYS A 21 13.33 -5.16 16.94
CA LYS A 21 14.03 -4.41 17.99
C LYS A 21 14.19 -2.91 17.68
N THR A 22 14.19 -2.56 16.39
CA THR A 22 14.34 -1.20 15.90
C THR A 22 13.17 -0.84 14.97
N ILE A 23 12.93 0.46 14.77
CA ILE A 23 11.98 0.94 13.76
C ILE A 23 12.50 0.50 12.38
N GLN A 24 11.65 -0.19 11.60
CA GLN A 24 12.03 -0.66 10.25
C GLN A 24 11.75 0.37 9.16
N PHE A 25 10.74 1.23 9.36
CA PHE A 25 10.31 2.17 8.34
C PHE A 25 10.21 3.57 8.93
N GLU A 26 10.92 4.51 8.33
CA GLU A 26 10.82 5.94 8.66
C GLU A 26 9.52 6.54 8.11
N HIS A 27 8.97 5.94 7.05
CA HIS A 27 7.69 6.31 6.46
C HIS A 27 6.73 5.14 6.54
N THR A 28 5.60 5.32 7.24
CA THR A 28 4.58 4.28 7.38
C THR A 28 3.19 4.83 7.14
N TYR A 29 2.39 4.11 6.34
CA TYR A 29 0.98 4.41 6.12
C TYR A 29 0.09 4.03 7.32
N ARG A 30 0.60 3.21 8.24
CA ARG A 30 -0.19 2.59 9.32
C ARG A 30 -0.92 3.60 10.22
N PRO A 31 -0.32 4.74 10.65
CA PRO A 31 -1.03 5.73 11.45
C PRO A 31 -2.24 6.32 10.72
N PHE A 32 -2.11 6.60 9.42
CA PHE A 32 -3.20 7.11 8.60
C PHE A 32 -4.32 6.09 8.46
N LEU A 33 -4.00 4.83 8.12
CA LEU A 33 -4.97 3.74 8.08
C LEU A 33 -5.72 3.57 9.41
N ASN A 34 -5.00 3.62 10.53
CA ASN A 34 -5.58 3.50 11.87
C ASN A 34 -6.51 4.68 12.19
N ARG A 35 -6.18 5.89 11.73
CA ARG A 35 -7.04 7.08 11.89
C ARG A 35 -8.34 6.94 11.10
N LEU A 36 -8.27 6.50 9.84
CA LEU A 36 -9.44 6.28 8.99
C LEU A 36 -10.35 5.18 9.54
N LYS A 37 -9.80 4.10 10.11
CA LYS A 37 -10.59 3.02 10.73
C LYS A 37 -11.38 3.47 11.97
N LYS A 38 -10.94 4.53 12.64
CA LYS A 38 -11.55 5.03 13.89
C LYS A 38 -12.56 6.16 13.66
N ASP A 39 -12.71 6.63 12.42
CA ASP A 39 -13.49 7.82 12.11
C ASP A 39 -14.14 7.71 10.75
N GLU A 40 -15.46 7.55 10.81
CA GLU A 40 -16.30 7.32 9.64
C GLU A 40 -16.29 8.51 8.69
N GLU A 41 -16.29 9.74 9.21
CA GLU A 41 -16.30 10.95 8.39
C GLU A 41 -14.99 11.09 7.63
N LEU A 42 -13.85 10.88 8.30
CA LEU A 42 -12.57 10.83 7.58
C LEU A 42 -12.51 9.68 6.59
N SER A 43 -13.05 8.51 6.92
CA SER A 43 -13.12 7.39 5.99
C SER A 43 -13.91 7.74 4.73
N LYS A 44 -15.07 8.41 4.87
CA LYS A 44 -15.87 8.88 3.72
C LYS A 44 -15.08 9.88 2.88
N ILE A 45 -14.49 10.90 3.51
CA ILE A 45 -13.75 11.98 2.82
C ILE A 45 -12.53 11.44 2.06
N HIS A 46 -11.82 10.47 2.63
CA HIS A 46 -10.58 9.96 2.05
C HIS A 46 -10.75 8.66 1.24
N ARG A 47 -11.94 8.07 1.17
CA ARG A 47 -12.21 6.80 0.45
C ARG A 47 -13.53 6.84 -0.32
N GLU A 48 -14.57 6.25 0.26
CA GLU A 48 -15.81 5.88 -0.42
C GLU A 48 -16.61 7.10 -0.90
N GLY A 49 -16.59 8.20 -0.13
CA GLY A 49 -17.30 9.44 -0.47
C GLY A 49 -16.70 10.21 -1.64
N VAL A 50 -15.51 9.83 -2.12
CA VAL A 50 -14.82 10.47 -3.24
C VAL A 50 -14.40 9.47 -4.33
N CYS A 51 -15.04 8.30 -4.37
CA CYS A 51 -14.77 7.23 -5.35
C CYS A 51 -13.31 6.76 -5.37
N ARG A 52 -12.65 6.73 -4.21
CA ARG A 52 -11.28 6.22 -4.06
C ARG A 52 -11.27 4.82 -3.49
N MET A 53 -10.46 3.95 -4.08
CA MET A 53 -10.17 2.62 -3.59
C MET A 53 -9.15 2.66 -2.44
N ARG A 54 -9.03 1.56 -1.70
CA ARG A 54 -8.18 1.49 -0.50
C ARG A 54 -6.70 1.75 -0.78
N HIS A 55 -6.21 1.24 -1.91
CA HIS A 55 -4.81 1.37 -2.33
C HIS A 55 -4.48 2.76 -2.89
N ASP A 56 -5.46 3.58 -3.30
CA ASP A 56 -5.17 4.88 -3.93
C ASP A 56 -4.38 5.82 -3.02
N ASN A 57 -4.76 5.89 -1.73
CA ASN A 57 -4.04 6.71 -0.76
C ASN A 57 -2.61 6.18 -0.50
N GLU A 58 -2.42 4.86 -0.59
CA GLU A 58 -1.11 4.24 -0.43
C GLU A 58 -0.20 4.54 -1.63
N LEU A 59 -0.74 4.45 -2.85
CA LEU A 59 -0.04 4.80 -4.08
C LEU A 59 0.31 6.30 -4.13
N ASP A 60 -0.57 7.17 -3.64
CA ASP A 60 -0.30 8.61 -3.52
C ASP A 60 0.83 8.88 -2.51
N TYR A 61 0.85 8.17 -1.38
CA TYR A 61 1.92 8.32 -0.40
C TYR A 61 3.25 7.74 -0.90
N LEU A 62 3.21 6.59 -1.58
CA LEU A 62 4.38 6.00 -2.23
C LEU A 62 4.93 6.93 -3.31
N THR A 63 4.07 7.59 -4.08
CA THR A 63 4.46 8.61 -5.08
C THR A 63 5.26 9.73 -4.41
N GLN A 64 4.79 10.23 -3.27
CA GLN A 64 5.54 11.26 -2.51
C GLN A 64 6.90 10.74 -2.05
N PHE A 65 6.97 9.51 -1.52
CA PHE A 65 8.22 8.92 -1.04
C PHE A 65 9.24 8.68 -2.15
N VAL A 66 8.81 8.12 -3.29
CA VAL A 66 9.67 7.84 -4.45
C VAL A 66 10.34 9.12 -4.98
N ASN A 67 9.58 10.22 -5.02
CA ASN A 67 10.06 11.52 -5.50
C ASN A 67 10.81 12.35 -4.44
N ALA A 68 10.71 11.99 -3.15
CA ALA A 68 11.48 12.61 -2.08
C ALA A 68 12.96 12.17 -2.12
N TYR A 69 13.80 12.78 -1.28
CA TYR A 69 15.20 12.33 -1.03
C TYR A 69 15.98 11.99 -2.31
N LYS A 70 16.05 12.96 -3.25
CA LYS A 70 16.79 12.78 -4.51
C LYS A 70 18.25 12.42 -4.24
N GLY A 71 18.78 11.43 -4.94
CA GLY A 71 20.16 10.96 -4.79
C GLY A 71 20.40 9.95 -3.65
N SER A 72 19.41 9.70 -2.79
CA SER A 72 19.52 8.67 -1.75
C SER A 72 18.93 7.33 -2.23
N PRO A 73 19.58 6.18 -1.93
CA PRO A 73 18.97 4.88 -2.16
C PRO A 73 17.72 4.73 -1.30
N LYS A 74 16.68 4.13 -1.89
CA LYS A 74 15.38 3.93 -1.25
C LYS A 74 15.02 2.45 -1.25
N PHE A 75 14.23 2.07 -0.24
CA PHE A 75 13.58 0.78 -0.17
C PHE A 75 12.13 1.00 0.26
N SER A 76 11.19 0.40 -0.47
CA SER A 76 9.75 0.49 -0.23
C SER A 76 9.13 -0.90 -0.25
N LEU A 77 8.23 -1.14 0.71
CA LEU A 77 7.37 -2.32 0.77
C LEU A 77 5.91 -1.85 0.75
N SER A 78 5.15 -2.28 -0.25
CA SER A 78 3.70 -2.03 -0.30
C SER A 78 2.96 -3.36 -0.36
N TRP A 79 1.89 -3.49 0.45
CA TRP A 79 1.11 -4.72 0.56
C TRP A 79 -0.40 -4.44 0.51
N TYR A 80 -1.00 -4.77 -0.62
CA TYR A 80 -2.42 -4.52 -0.89
C TYR A 80 -3.26 -5.75 -0.54
N VAL A 81 -3.62 -5.90 0.73
CA VAL A 81 -4.46 -7.00 1.23
C VAL A 81 -5.80 -7.00 0.52
N TRP A 82 -6.49 -5.86 0.54
CA TRP A 82 -7.89 -5.80 0.11
C TRP A 82 -8.09 -5.81 -1.40
N LEU A 83 -7.00 -5.78 -2.19
CA LEU A 83 -7.05 -5.80 -3.64
C LEU A 83 -7.76 -7.06 -4.16
N THR A 84 -7.48 -8.23 -3.57
CA THR A 84 -8.11 -9.52 -3.92
C THR A 84 -8.35 -10.44 -2.71
N HIS A 85 -8.61 -9.91 -1.51
CA HIS A 85 -8.70 -10.75 -0.30
C HIS A 85 -9.88 -11.73 -0.34
N ASP A 86 -11.10 -11.21 -0.56
CA ASP A 86 -12.35 -11.98 -0.48
C ASP A 86 -12.95 -12.27 -1.87
N ASP A 87 -12.75 -11.36 -2.81
CA ASP A 87 -13.25 -11.43 -4.18
C ASP A 87 -12.25 -10.76 -5.14
N THR A 88 -12.48 -10.88 -6.46
CA THR A 88 -11.60 -10.32 -7.49
C THR A 88 -12.19 -9.07 -8.17
N LYS A 89 -13.22 -8.43 -7.58
CA LYS A 89 -13.93 -7.32 -8.24
C LYS A 89 -13.04 -6.09 -8.46
N ASP A 90 -12.11 -5.88 -7.54
CA ASP A 90 -11.23 -4.72 -7.52
C ASP A 90 -9.94 -4.98 -8.32
N LEU A 91 -9.76 -6.19 -8.88
CA LEU A 91 -8.54 -6.57 -9.60
C LEU A 91 -8.24 -5.65 -10.79
N TYR A 92 -9.21 -5.49 -11.71
CA TYR A 92 -9.00 -4.66 -12.91
C TYR A 92 -8.91 -3.16 -12.62
N PRO A 93 -9.78 -2.57 -11.77
CA PRO A 93 -9.59 -1.19 -11.33
C PRO A 93 -8.21 -0.95 -10.69
N SER A 94 -7.75 -1.88 -9.85
CA SER A 94 -6.45 -1.77 -9.18
C SER A 94 -5.27 -1.89 -10.17
N ASP A 95 -5.39 -2.73 -11.19
CA ASP A 95 -4.37 -2.86 -12.24
C ASP A 95 -4.13 -1.51 -12.93
N TYR A 96 -5.20 -0.78 -13.29
CA TYR A 96 -5.07 0.57 -13.85
C TYR A 96 -4.46 1.56 -12.86
N ALA A 97 -4.83 1.53 -11.58
CA ALA A 97 -4.25 2.41 -10.57
C ALA A 97 -2.74 2.18 -10.40
N ILE A 98 -2.33 0.91 -10.35
CA ILE A 98 -0.92 0.50 -10.23
C ILE A 98 -0.14 0.83 -11.51
N TYR A 99 -0.70 0.58 -12.69
CA TYR A 99 -0.13 0.98 -13.98
C TYR A 99 0.14 2.49 -14.00
N ASN A 100 -0.86 3.30 -13.64
CA ASN A 100 -0.75 4.75 -13.62
C ASN A 100 0.29 5.23 -12.60
N PHE A 101 0.41 4.58 -11.45
CA PHE A 101 1.46 4.86 -10.49
C PHE A 101 2.86 4.69 -11.11
N TYR A 102 3.12 3.56 -11.76
CA TYR A 102 4.43 3.32 -12.37
C TYR A 102 4.69 4.26 -13.55
N LEU A 103 3.69 4.52 -14.39
CA LEU A 103 3.82 5.44 -15.51
C LEU A 103 4.15 6.87 -15.03
N LYS A 104 3.45 7.35 -14.00
CA LYS A 104 3.66 8.67 -13.39
C LYS A 104 5.03 8.81 -12.74
N ASN A 105 5.56 7.73 -12.16
CA ASN A 105 6.81 7.73 -11.40
C ASN A 105 8.00 7.13 -12.17
N ARG A 106 7.85 6.85 -13.47
CA ARG A 106 8.82 6.11 -14.28
C ARG A 106 10.24 6.70 -14.23
N ASP A 107 10.36 8.04 -14.22
CA ASP A 107 11.66 8.70 -14.24
C ASP A 107 12.37 8.56 -12.89
N ALA A 108 11.62 8.59 -11.78
CA ALA A 108 12.16 8.38 -10.44
C ALA A 108 12.48 6.90 -10.16
N LEU A 109 11.83 5.98 -10.89
CA LEU A 109 12.00 4.53 -10.75
C LEU A 109 12.94 3.92 -11.81
N ASN A 110 13.47 4.71 -12.75
CA ASN A 110 14.21 4.19 -13.91
C ASN A 110 15.49 3.41 -13.55
N ASN A 111 16.03 3.60 -12.35
CA ASN A 111 17.19 2.89 -11.81
C ASN A 111 16.82 2.09 -10.56
N SER A 112 15.65 1.45 -10.57
CA SER A 112 15.13 0.65 -9.45
C SER A 112 14.86 -0.78 -9.87
N PHE A 113 15.00 -1.71 -8.92
CA PHE A 113 14.44 -3.05 -9.03
C PHE A 113 13.02 -3.04 -8.51
N ILE A 114 12.09 -3.56 -9.31
CA ILE A 114 10.66 -3.65 -8.95
C ILE A 114 10.29 -5.13 -8.90
N PHE A 115 9.77 -5.57 -7.76
CA PHE A 115 9.23 -6.90 -7.57
C PHE A 115 7.73 -6.78 -7.36
N PHE A 116 6.95 -7.50 -8.16
CA PHE A 116 5.49 -7.54 -8.08
C PHE A 116 5.06 -9.00 -8.04
N PHE A 117 4.47 -9.42 -6.92
CA PHE A 117 4.06 -10.81 -6.70
C PHE A 117 2.90 -10.86 -5.70
N GLY A 118 2.11 -11.92 -5.78
CA GLY A 118 1.10 -12.25 -4.78
C GLY A 118 1.67 -13.22 -3.74
N ASP A 119 1.03 -13.28 -2.57
CA ASP A 119 1.37 -14.21 -1.49
C ASP A 119 0.72 -15.58 -1.69
N HIS A 120 -0.49 -15.60 -2.24
CA HIS A 120 -1.20 -16.79 -2.64
C HIS A 120 -2.21 -16.52 -3.78
N GLY A 121 -2.68 -17.59 -4.41
CA GLY A 121 -3.80 -17.52 -5.37
C GLY A 121 -5.17 -17.54 -4.69
N PRO A 122 -6.27 -17.39 -5.45
CA PRO A 122 -7.62 -17.52 -4.93
C PRO A 122 -7.85 -18.89 -4.28
N ARG A 123 -8.47 -18.92 -3.10
CA ARG A 123 -8.91 -20.15 -2.44
C ARG A 123 -10.28 -20.53 -2.99
N LEU A 124 -10.35 -20.85 -4.27
CA LEU A 124 -11.58 -21.28 -4.94
C LEU A 124 -11.56 -22.81 -5.04
N GLY A 125 -12.36 -23.47 -4.20
CA GLY A 125 -12.47 -24.93 -4.14
C GLY A 125 -13.11 -25.39 -2.83
N LYS A 126 -13.89 -26.48 -2.89
CA LYS A 126 -14.42 -27.18 -1.71
C LYS A 126 -13.32 -27.90 -0.94
#